data_AF-A0A540VEC7-F1
#
_entry.id   AF-A0A540VEC7-F1
#
_cell.length_a   1.000
_cell.length_b   1.000
_cell.length_c   1.000
_cell.angle_alpha   90.00
_cell.angle_beta   90.00
_cell.angle_gamma   90.00
#
_symmetry.space_group_name_H-M   'P 1'
#
loop_
_entity.id
_entity.type
_entity.pdbx_description
1 polymer ?
#
loop_
_entity_poly.entity_id
_entity_poly.type
_entity_poly.pdbx_seq_one_letter_code
_entity_poly.pdbx_strand_id
1 'polypeptide(L)'
;MSWQPGIRPWITSIPALATALRQSDTWRPDRPVQDLWARHRLVPMYRIVADTPEEEAQRGVQTLREVADRLRRLQDAYGEWHHFDAGAYFDLSDVQATRLVHIAERVSTVHVIFFADLLFPTFQAVEHYWATCFVPAYRTCQRQLATGHAPREAAAAFFDQIQPAMVRQWAQMLEVMGQARRILGEDIGFMALNGGEDERSRWRRLWRQEPAPGLHPALTGDLSGLPTLTLACTFPLPAYRQPGRVRRLRLNRLRRQRWQGHRRHRNL
;
A
#
# COMPACT_ATOMS: atom_id res chain seq x y z
N MET A 1 -20.36 1.54 -3.77
CA MET A 1 -19.03 1.35 -3.15
C MET A 1 -19.27 1.09 -1.66
N SER A 2 -19.66 -0.13 -1.31
CA SER A 2 -19.98 -0.55 0.06
C SER A 2 -18.86 -1.46 0.57
N TRP A 3 -18.08 -0.95 1.51
CA TRP A 3 -17.11 -1.75 2.27
C TRP A 3 -17.85 -2.48 3.39
N GLN A 4 -17.50 -3.76 3.60
CA GLN A 4 -17.91 -4.48 4.80
C GLN A 4 -17.23 -3.86 6.02
N PRO A 5 -17.96 -3.56 7.10
CA PRO A 5 -17.40 -3.03 8.34
C PRO A 5 -16.70 -4.18 9.08
N GLY A 6 -15.38 -4.11 9.28
CA GLY A 6 -14.70 -5.08 10.16
C GLY A 6 -13.21 -5.28 9.98
N ILE A 7 -12.62 -4.94 8.83
CA ILE A 7 -11.16 -5.04 8.65
C ILE A 7 -10.53 -3.73 9.08
N ARG A 8 -9.87 -3.73 10.25
CA ARG A 8 -9.00 -2.61 10.66
C ARG A 8 -7.98 -2.40 9.54
N PRO A 9 -7.93 -1.23 8.90
CA PRO A 9 -7.03 -1.06 7.79
C PRO A 9 -5.63 -0.93 8.37
N TRP A 10 -4.84 -1.98 8.21
CA TRP A 10 -3.42 -1.95 8.51
C TRP A 10 -2.76 -0.72 7.88
N ILE A 11 -1.72 -0.20 8.52
CA ILE A 11 -0.88 0.81 7.91
C ILE A 11 -0.07 0.13 6.80
N THR A 12 -0.51 0.30 5.56
CA THR A 12 0.05 -0.35 4.37
C THR A 12 0.84 0.60 3.47
N SER A 13 0.75 1.90 3.71
CA SER A 13 1.33 2.92 2.83
C SER A 13 1.52 4.24 3.58
N ILE A 14 2.23 5.19 2.96
CA ILE A 14 2.38 6.55 3.48
C ILE A 14 1.03 7.26 3.59
N PRO A 15 0.13 7.23 2.58
CA PRO A 15 -1.25 7.71 2.73
C PRO A 15 -2.00 7.10 3.93
N ALA A 16 -1.83 5.80 4.19
CA ALA A 16 -2.43 5.13 5.33
C ALA A 16 -1.89 5.68 6.66
N LEU A 17 -0.55 5.77 6.79
CA LEU A 17 0.12 6.27 7.98
C LEU A 17 -0.22 7.73 8.25
N ALA A 18 -0.24 8.56 7.21
CA ALA A 18 -0.62 9.97 7.30
C ALA A 18 -2.06 10.12 7.82
N THR A 19 -2.98 9.28 7.33
CA THR A 19 -4.38 9.29 7.78
C THR A 19 -4.47 8.89 9.24
N ALA A 20 -3.73 7.86 9.65
CA ALA A 20 -3.69 7.40 11.02
C ALA A 20 -3.04 8.42 11.97
N LEU A 21 -2.01 9.15 11.52
CA LEU A 21 -1.42 10.30 12.22
C LEU A 21 -2.46 11.39 12.47
N ARG A 22 -3.20 11.79 11.43
CA ARG A 22 -4.29 12.78 11.56
C ARG A 22 -5.39 12.31 12.50
N GLN A 23 -5.59 11.01 12.65
CA GLN A 23 -6.62 10.41 13.50
C GLN A 23 -6.03 9.82 14.79
N SER A 24 -4.91 10.37 15.31
CA SER A 24 -4.20 9.80 16.47
C SER A 24 -5.05 9.70 17.75
N ASP A 25 -6.15 10.46 17.83
CA ASP A 25 -7.15 10.37 18.89
C ASP A 25 -7.90 9.04 18.85
N THR A 26 -8.44 8.67 17.69
CA THR A 26 -9.37 7.55 17.49
C THR A 26 -8.71 6.30 16.93
N TRP A 27 -7.64 6.45 16.17
CA TRP A 27 -6.95 5.36 15.50
C TRP A 27 -6.16 4.50 16.48
N ARG A 28 -6.40 3.19 16.49
CA ARG A 28 -5.64 2.26 17.33
C ARG A 28 -4.47 1.70 16.52
N PRO A 29 -3.22 1.93 16.93
CA PRO A 29 -2.08 1.30 16.27
C PRO A 29 -2.23 -0.22 16.34
N ASP A 30 -2.06 -0.88 15.19
CA ASP A 30 -1.84 -2.32 15.14
C ASP A 30 -0.34 -2.59 15.37
N ARG A 31 0.07 -3.86 15.30
CA ARG A 31 1.49 -4.21 15.44
C ARG A 31 2.30 -3.57 14.30
N PRO A 32 3.36 -2.80 14.60
CA PRO A 32 4.24 -2.20 13.60
C PRO A 32 4.84 -3.26 12.67
N VAL A 33 5.06 -2.88 11.40
CA VAL A 33 5.62 -3.81 10.42
C VAL A 33 7.07 -4.20 10.75
N GLN A 34 7.82 -3.32 11.41
CA GLN A 34 9.17 -3.62 11.90
C GLN A 34 9.18 -4.86 12.82
N ASP A 35 8.22 -4.96 13.74
CA ASP A 35 8.09 -6.09 14.66
C ASP A 35 7.71 -7.38 13.91
N LEU A 36 6.96 -7.24 12.81
CA LEU A 36 6.60 -8.36 11.94
C LEU A 36 7.84 -8.91 11.25
N TRP A 37 8.68 -8.04 10.67
CA TRP A 37 9.91 -8.43 9.97
C TRP A 37 11.00 -8.95 10.92
N ALA A 38 11.02 -8.48 12.16
CA ALA A 38 11.91 -9.04 13.18
C ALA A 38 11.58 -10.52 13.49
N ARG A 39 10.29 -10.90 13.48
CA ARG A 39 9.83 -12.28 13.74
C ARG A 39 9.80 -13.15 12.49
N HIS A 40 9.42 -12.57 11.36
CA HIS A 40 9.27 -13.22 10.07
C HIS A 40 10.20 -12.55 9.08
N ARG A 41 11.51 -12.79 9.25
CA ARG A 41 12.58 -12.19 8.45
C ARG A 41 12.20 -12.14 6.98
N LEU A 42 12.18 -10.93 6.41
CA LEU A 42 11.91 -10.72 5.00
C LEU A 42 12.86 -11.56 4.16
N VAL A 43 12.30 -12.17 3.11
CA VAL A 43 13.08 -12.92 2.13
C VAL A 43 14.12 -11.99 1.50
N PRO A 44 15.37 -12.46 1.25
CA PRO A 44 16.48 -11.57 0.89
C PRO A 44 16.20 -10.61 -0.28
N MET A 45 15.42 -11.05 -1.27
CA MET A 45 15.04 -10.26 -2.44
C MET A 45 14.23 -8.99 -2.08
N TYR A 46 13.47 -9.01 -0.98
CA TYR A 46 12.64 -7.89 -0.53
C TYR A 46 13.32 -7.03 0.54
N ARG A 47 14.52 -7.39 0.98
CA ARG A 47 15.18 -6.74 2.11
C ARG A 47 16.04 -5.58 1.63
N ILE A 48 15.66 -4.37 2.03
CA ILE A 48 16.45 -3.15 1.83
C ILE A 48 17.38 -2.98 3.04
N VAL A 49 18.69 -3.03 2.80
CA VAL A 49 19.73 -2.71 3.78
C VAL A 49 20.50 -1.54 3.21
N ALA A 50 20.57 -0.46 3.98
CA ALA A 50 21.21 0.79 3.60
C ALA A 50 21.71 1.50 4.86
N ASP A 51 22.86 2.13 4.75
CA ASP A 51 23.45 2.91 5.84
C ASP A 51 23.11 4.41 5.70
N THR A 52 22.71 4.85 4.50
CA THR A 52 22.29 6.22 4.22
C THR A 52 20.89 6.31 3.59
N PRO A 53 20.19 7.45 3.73
CA PRO A 53 18.92 7.70 3.04
C PRO A 53 18.99 7.53 1.52
N GLU A 54 20.09 7.95 0.89
CA GLU A 54 20.29 7.86 -0.56
C GLU A 54 20.45 6.40 -1.00
N GLU A 55 21.20 5.61 -0.24
CA GLU A 55 21.34 4.17 -0.48
C GLU A 55 20.00 3.45 -0.31
N GLU A 56 19.21 3.81 0.70
CA GLU A 56 17.89 3.24 0.93
C GLU A 56 16.99 3.47 -0.30
N ALA A 57 16.96 4.71 -0.80
CA ALA A 57 16.20 5.05 -2.00
C ALA A 57 16.67 4.22 -3.21
N GLN A 58 17.98 4.12 -3.46
CA GLN A 58 18.53 3.37 -4.60
C GLN A 58 18.28 1.86 -4.51
N ARG A 59 18.50 1.25 -3.34
CA ARG A 59 18.23 -0.18 -3.09
C ARG A 59 16.74 -0.49 -3.14
N GLY A 60 15.91 0.43 -2.66
CA GLY A 60 14.47 0.37 -2.81
C GLY A 60 14.05 0.35 -4.28
N VAL A 61 14.58 1.26 -5.11
CA VAL A 61 14.31 1.27 -6.56
C VAL A 61 14.65 -0.07 -7.21
N GLN A 62 15.82 -0.65 -6.90
CA GLN A 62 16.23 -1.96 -7.43
C GLN A 62 15.23 -3.06 -7.06
N THR A 63 14.84 -3.11 -5.78
CA THR A 63 13.84 -4.06 -5.28
C THR A 63 12.49 -3.89 -6.00
N LEU A 64 12.05 -2.64 -6.17
CA LEU A 64 10.75 -2.34 -6.77
C LEU A 64 10.68 -2.66 -8.27
N ARG A 65 11.80 -2.57 -9.00
CA ARG A 65 11.89 -3.03 -10.38
C ARG A 65 11.64 -4.53 -10.50
N GLU A 66 12.25 -5.31 -9.60
CA GLU A 66 12.02 -6.76 -9.56
C GLU A 66 10.57 -7.12 -9.19
N VAL A 67 9.97 -6.39 -8.25
CA VAL A 67 8.55 -6.56 -7.90
C VAL A 67 7.64 -6.17 -9.07
N ALA A 68 7.93 -5.06 -9.76
CA ALA A 68 7.21 -4.63 -10.94
C ALA A 68 7.28 -5.70 -12.04
N ASP A 69 8.44 -6.28 -12.28
CA ASP A 69 8.62 -7.37 -13.23
C ASP A 69 7.80 -8.61 -12.90
N ARG A 70 7.77 -9.00 -11.61
CA ARG A 70 6.89 -10.08 -11.12
C ARG A 70 5.41 -9.74 -11.37
N LEU A 71 4.97 -8.53 -11.02
CA LEU A 71 3.58 -8.11 -11.23
C LEU A 71 3.17 -8.05 -12.71
N ARG A 72 4.08 -7.72 -13.63
CA ARG A 72 3.80 -7.77 -15.08
C ARG A 72 3.58 -9.20 -15.56
N ARG A 73 4.42 -10.14 -15.10
CA ARG A 73 4.31 -11.57 -15.44
C ARG A 73 3.11 -12.26 -14.78
N LEU A 74 2.56 -11.66 -13.71
CA LEU A 74 1.44 -12.22 -12.98
C LEU A 74 0.20 -12.40 -13.86
N GLN A 75 -0.05 -11.49 -14.79
CA GLN A 75 -1.21 -11.60 -15.69
C GLN A 75 -1.20 -12.94 -16.46
N ASP A 76 -0.03 -13.38 -16.92
CA ASP A 76 0.10 -14.61 -17.69
C ASP A 76 0.11 -15.84 -16.76
N ALA A 77 0.70 -15.72 -15.57
CA ALA A 77 0.82 -16.82 -14.61
C ALA A 77 -0.46 -17.10 -13.80
N TYR A 78 -1.28 -16.07 -13.52
CA TYR A 78 -2.44 -16.19 -12.61
C TYR A 78 -3.46 -17.22 -13.09
N GLY A 79 -3.61 -17.32 -14.41
CA GLY A 79 -4.53 -18.25 -15.05
C GLY A 79 -4.14 -19.72 -14.91
N GLU A 80 -2.86 -20.01 -14.70
CA GLU A 80 -2.32 -21.37 -14.65
C GLU A 80 -2.55 -22.05 -13.29
N TRP A 81 -2.92 -21.27 -12.27
CA TRP A 81 -3.12 -21.79 -10.93
C TRP A 81 -4.59 -22.19 -10.77
N HIS A 82 -4.89 -23.29 -10.10
CA HIS A 82 -6.29 -23.63 -9.74
C HIS A 82 -6.79 -22.77 -8.58
N HIS A 83 -5.93 -22.57 -7.59
CA HIS A 83 -6.08 -21.62 -6.49
C HIS A 83 -4.81 -20.79 -6.45
N PHE A 84 -4.93 -19.48 -6.66
CA PHE A 84 -3.73 -18.63 -6.69
C PHE A 84 -3.21 -18.47 -5.26
N ASP A 85 -1.93 -18.73 -5.05
CA ASP A 85 -1.26 -18.55 -3.76
C ASP A 85 -0.15 -17.50 -3.94
N ALA A 86 -0.39 -16.35 -3.29
CA ALA A 86 0.49 -15.19 -3.36
C ALA A 86 1.82 -15.44 -2.64
N GLY A 87 1.83 -16.26 -1.59
CA GLY A 87 3.06 -16.62 -0.88
C GLY A 87 4.01 -17.34 -1.83
N ALA A 88 3.55 -18.41 -2.47
CA ALA A 88 4.35 -19.15 -3.43
C ALA A 88 4.76 -18.30 -4.66
N TYR A 89 3.87 -17.46 -5.20
CA TYR A 89 4.21 -16.67 -6.39
C TYR A 89 5.25 -15.58 -6.12
N PHE A 90 5.17 -14.92 -4.98
CA PHE A 90 6.09 -13.84 -4.61
C PHE A 90 7.27 -14.33 -3.76
N ASP A 91 7.46 -15.63 -3.57
CA ASP A 91 8.46 -16.17 -2.63
C ASP A 91 8.34 -15.56 -1.22
N LEU A 92 7.11 -15.45 -0.72
CA LEU A 92 6.78 -14.88 0.59
C LEU A 92 6.16 -15.95 1.49
N SER A 93 6.41 -15.87 2.80
CA SER A 93 5.58 -16.60 3.78
C SER A 93 4.15 -16.04 3.81
N ASP A 94 3.18 -16.82 4.27
CA ASP A 94 1.76 -16.40 4.37
C ASP A 94 1.57 -15.06 5.08
N VAL A 95 2.33 -14.85 6.17
CA VAL A 95 2.29 -13.63 6.97
C VAL A 95 2.81 -12.43 6.17
N GLN A 96 3.89 -12.62 5.41
CA GLN A 96 4.46 -11.59 4.53
C GLN A 96 3.53 -11.28 3.36
N ALA A 97 3.01 -12.32 2.70
CA ALA A 97 2.08 -12.17 1.58
C ALA A 97 0.81 -11.43 1.99
N THR A 98 0.24 -11.80 3.14
CA THR A 98 -0.93 -11.13 3.72
C THR A 98 -0.66 -9.65 3.98
N ARG A 99 0.56 -9.29 4.44
CA ARG A 99 0.90 -7.90 4.77
C ARG A 99 1.28 -7.06 3.54
N LEU A 100 1.94 -7.65 2.54
CA LEU A 100 2.47 -6.96 1.37
C LEU A 100 1.53 -6.97 0.17
N VAL A 101 0.66 -7.97 0.04
CA VAL A 101 -0.14 -8.21 -1.16
C VAL A 101 -1.62 -8.21 -0.83
N HIS A 102 -2.40 -7.43 -1.57
CA HIS A 102 -3.84 -7.49 -1.56
C HIS A 102 -4.36 -7.94 -2.93
N ILE A 103 -5.13 -9.03 -2.94
CA ILE A 103 -5.75 -9.57 -4.14
C ILE A 103 -7.27 -9.51 -3.97
N ALA A 104 -7.93 -8.85 -4.91
CA ALA A 104 -9.38 -8.79 -4.99
C ALA A 104 -9.86 -9.34 -6.33
N GLU A 105 -10.42 -10.54 -6.32
CA GLU A 105 -11.17 -11.06 -7.46
C GLU A 105 -12.56 -10.41 -7.50
N ARG A 106 -12.88 -9.82 -8.65
CA ARG A 106 -14.23 -9.35 -8.99
C ARG A 106 -14.81 -10.23 -10.10
N VAL A 107 -16.05 -9.95 -10.48
CA VAL A 107 -16.82 -10.75 -11.46
C VAL A 107 -16.04 -11.05 -12.75
N SER A 108 -15.24 -10.09 -13.25
CA SER A 108 -14.52 -10.24 -14.51
C SER A 108 -13.04 -9.87 -14.46
N THR A 109 -12.55 -9.36 -13.33
CA THR A 109 -11.20 -8.81 -13.17
C THR A 109 -10.57 -9.29 -11.88
N VAL A 110 -9.25 -9.38 -11.88
CA VAL A 110 -8.42 -9.54 -10.69
C VAL A 110 -7.69 -8.23 -10.48
N HIS A 111 -7.77 -7.69 -9.27
CA HIS A 111 -7.01 -6.52 -8.86
C HIS A 111 -5.96 -6.97 -7.87
N VAL A 112 -4.69 -6.70 -8.15
CA VAL A 112 -3.56 -7.03 -7.28
C VAL A 112 -2.88 -5.73 -6.90
N ILE A 113 -2.64 -5.55 -5.60
CA ILE A 113 -1.94 -4.41 -5.03
C ILE A 113 -0.74 -4.96 -4.24
N PHE A 114 0.43 -4.37 -4.45
CA PHE A 114 1.63 -4.64 -3.67
C PHE A 114 2.04 -3.35 -2.93
N PHE A 115 2.07 -3.43 -1.61
CA PHE A 115 2.35 -2.33 -0.70
C PHE A 115 3.86 -2.16 -0.45
N ALA A 116 4.56 -1.61 -1.45
CA ALA A 116 6.02 -1.54 -1.43
C ALA A 116 6.58 -0.57 -0.37
N ASP A 117 5.79 0.42 0.07
CA ASP A 117 6.15 1.34 1.15
C ASP A 117 6.63 0.59 2.41
N LEU A 118 6.05 -0.58 2.70
CA LEU A 118 6.37 -1.43 3.85
C LEU A 118 7.76 -2.05 3.82
N LEU A 119 8.44 -2.05 2.67
CA LEU A 119 9.79 -2.60 2.52
C LEU A 119 10.88 -1.64 3.00
N PHE A 120 10.59 -0.34 3.08
CA PHE A 120 11.58 0.71 3.34
C PHE A 120 11.84 0.88 4.84
N PRO A 121 13.08 0.64 5.33
CA PRO A 121 13.44 0.82 6.73
C PRO A 121 12.97 2.14 7.34
N THR A 122 13.08 3.25 6.61
CA THR A 122 12.64 4.55 7.13
C THR A 122 11.13 4.57 7.37
N PHE A 123 10.31 4.01 6.47
CA PHE A 123 8.86 3.88 6.71
C PHE A 123 8.56 3.04 7.95
N GLN A 124 9.25 1.91 8.09
CA GLN A 124 9.07 0.99 9.21
C GLN A 124 9.38 1.68 10.54
N ALA A 125 10.46 2.48 10.58
CA ALA A 125 10.84 3.26 11.75
C ALA A 125 9.78 4.33 12.10
N VAL A 126 9.24 5.04 11.11
CA VAL A 126 8.21 6.06 11.33
C VAL A 126 6.89 5.44 11.81
N GLU A 127 6.44 4.34 11.19
CA GLU A 127 5.25 3.60 11.65
C GLU A 127 5.45 3.10 13.08
N HIS A 128 6.63 2.53 13.38
CA HIS A 128 6.96 2.05 14.72
C HIS A 128 6.92 3.19 15.75
N TYR A 129 7.63 4.29 15.51
CA TYR A 129 7.65 5.43 16.41
C TYR A 129 6.26 6.05 16.60
N TRP A 130 5.47 6.13 15.52
CA TRP A 130 4.09 6.58 15.60
C TRP A 130 3.26 5.70 16.56
N ALA A 131 3.36 4.39 16.40
CA ALA A 131 2.57 3.41 17.16
C ALA A 131 3.00 3.31 18.63
N THR A 132 4.31 3.28 18.90
CA THR A 132 4.86 2.94 20.22
C THR A 132 5.15 4.18 21.09
N CYS A 133 5.47 5.32 20.48
CA CYS A 133 5.83 6.54 21.19
C CYS A 133 4.79 7.66 20.99
N PHE A 134 4.50 8.02 19.73
CA PHE A 134 3.71 9.22 19.43
C PHE A 134 2.25 9.10 19.88
N VAL A 135 1.52 8.06 19.48
CA VAL A 135 0.09 7.92 19.81
C VAL A 135 -0.15 7.81 21.33
N PRO A 136 0.61 7.00 22.10
CA PRO A 136 0.46 6.96 23.55
C PRO A 136 0.72 8.31 24.23
N ALA A 137 1.77 9.03 23.80
CA ALA A 137 2.11 10.35 24.34
C ALA A 137 1.04 11.39 23.98
N TYR A 138 0.58 11.40 22.72
CA TYR A 138 -0.50 12.26 22.24
C TYR A 138 -1.76 12.08 23.08
N ARG A 139 -2.22 10.84 23.27
CA ARG A 139 -3.42 10.55 24.06
C ARG A 139 -3.27 10.93 25.54
N THR A 140 -2.07 10.80 26.09
CA THR A 140 -1.81 11.22 27.47
C THR A 140 -1.85 12.74 27.59
N CYS A 141 -1.23 13.46 26.65
CA CYS A 141 -1.31 14.92 26.54
C CYS A 141 -2.77 15.40 26.42
N GLN A 142 -3.56 14.83 25.50
CA GLN A 142 -4.96 15.24 25.31
C GLN A 142 -5.83 14.99 26.54
N ARG A 143 -5.66 13.85 27.23
CA ARG A 143 -6.39 13.58 28.48
C ARG A 143 -6.04 14.59 29.58
N GLN A 144 -4.77 14.98 29.70
CA GLN A 144 -4.36 15.99 30.68
C GLN A 144 -4.95 17.36 30.34
N LEU A 145 -4.86 17.80 29.09
CA LEU A 145 -5.45 19.06 28.63
C LEU A 145 -6.96 19.11 28.90
N ALA A 146 -7.67 18.00 28.69
CA ALA A 146 -9.11 17.92 28.95
C ALA A 146 -9.50 17.99 30.43
N THR A 147 -8.64 17.52 31.34
CA THR A 147 -8.94 17.49 32.78
C THR A 147 -8.64 18.80 33.52
N GLY A 148 -7.96 19.76 32.89
CA GLY A 148 -7.69 21.09 33.45
C GLY A 148 -6.76 21.14 34.67
N HIS A 149 -6.30 19.98 35.15
CA HIS A 149 -5.37 19.86 36.27
C HIS A 149 -3.94 19.70 35.75
N ALA A 150 -2.97 20.42 36.33
CA ALA A 150 -1.55 20.22 36.03
C ALA A 150 -1.12 18.79 36.44
N PRO A 151 -0.37 18.08 35.58
CA PRO A 151 1.00 18.48 35.30
C PRO A 151 1.23 18.79 33.81
N ARG A 152 1.76 20.00 33.55
CA ARG A 152 2.19 20.47 32.23
C ARG A 152 3.34 19.64 31.64
N GLU A 153 3.94 18.74 32.40
CA GLU A 153 5.13 17.99 32.00
C GLU A 153 4.88 17.02 30.84
N ALA A 154 3.79 16.27 30.81
CA ALA A 154 3.54 15.35 29.68
C ALA A 154 3.11 16.11 28.41
N ALA A 155 2.40 17.23 28.57
CA ALA A 155 2.12 18.15 27.48
C ALA A 155 3.41 18.79 26.94
N ALA A 156 4.28 19.30 27.82
CA ALA A 156 5.59 19.85 27.45
C ALA A 156 6.46 18.78 26.78
N ALA A 157 6.57 17.58 27.35
CA ALA A 157 7.30 16.48 26.72
C ALA A 157 6.74 16.14 25.33
N PHE A 158 5.42 16.16 25.16
CA PHE A 158 4.82 15.92 23.85
C PHE A 158 5.17 17.03 22.84
N PHE A 159 4.95 18.29 23.19
CA PHE A 159 5.13 19.43 22.29
C PHE A 159 6.61 19.77 22.02
N ASP A 160 7.49 19.59 23.02
CA ASP A 160 8.90 19.99 22.94
C ASP A 160 9.79 18.86 22.41
N GLN A 161 9.40 17.59 22.58
CA GLN A 161 10.26 16.44 22.25
C GLN A 161 9.60 15.46 21.28
N ILE A 162 8.46 14.89 21.64
CA ILE A 162 7.86 13.76 20.90
C ILE A 162 7.35 14.18 19.53
N GLN A 163 6.62 15.29 19.46
CA GLN A 163 6.07 15.81 18.21
C GLN A 163 7.14 16.35 17.26
N PRO A 164 8.13 17.16 17.71
CA PRO A 164 9.25 17.55 16.87
C PRO A 164 10.05 16.35 16.34
N ALA A 165 10.24 15.30 17.14
CA ALA A 165 10.90 14.07 16.68
C ALA A 165 10.08 13.34 15.61
N MET A 166 8.75 13.26 15.75
CA MET A 166 7.86 12.71 14.72
C MET A 166 7.95 13.53 13.42
N VAL A 167 7.97 14.87 13.50
CA VAL A 167 8.10 15.76 12.34
C VAL A 167 9.41 15.52 11.60
N ARG A 168 10.53 15.38 12.32
CA ARG A 168 11.83 15.09 11.69
C ARG A 168 11.84 13.74 10.98
N GLN A 169 11.36 12.69 11.66
CA GLN A 169 11.29 11.35 11.07
C GLN A 169 10.34 11.31 9.86
N TRP A 170 9.20 11.99 9.95
CA TRP A 170 8.24 12.15 8.85
C TRP A 170 8.88 12.81 7.63
N ALA A 171 9.61 13.93 7.83
CA ALA A 171 10.29 14.63 6.75
C ALA A 171 11.36 13.76 6.07
N GLN A 172 12.18 13.05 6.86
CA GLN A 172 13.18 12.13 6.34
C GLN A 172 12.56 10.99 5.51
N MET A 173 11.46 10.42 5.98
CA MET A 173 10.71 9.40 5.23
C MET A 173 10.21 9.93 3.89
N LEU A 174 9.63 11.13 3.89
CA LEU A 174 9.16 11.76 2.66
C LEU A 174 10.30 12.06 1.69
N GLU A 175 11.49 12.39 2.18
CA GLU A 175 12.68 12.63 1.35
C GLU A 175 13.16 11.34 0.67
N VAL A 176 13.37 10.25 1.44
CA VAL A 176 13.76 8.93 0.90
C VAL A 176 12.75 8.45 -0.14
N MET A 177 11.47 8.50 0.21
CA MET A 177 10.37 8.02 -0.64
C MET A 177 10.18 8.90 -1.87
N GLY A 178 10.35 10.22 -1.72
CA GLY A 178 10.35 11.16 -2.82
C GLY A 178 11.51 10.94 -3.78
N GLN A 179 12.71 10.63 -3.27
CA GLN A 179 13.86 10.28 -4.09
C GLN A 179 13.63 8.98 -4.87
N ALA A 180 13.19 7.91 -4.19
CA ALA A 180 12.85 6.66 -4.85
C ALA A 180 11.78 6.86 -5.93
N ARG A 181 10.75 7.66 -5.63
CA ARG A 181 9.66 7.97 -6.58
C ARG A 181 10.14 8.75 -7.80
N ARG A 182 11.09 9.68 -7.63
CA ARG A 182 11.72 10.43 -8.73
C ARG A 182 12.49 9.50 -9.65
N ILE A 183 13.35 8.64 -9.10
CA ILE A 183 14.12 7.66 -9.88
C ILE A 183 13.19 6.71 -10.65
N LEU A 184 12.12 6.24 -10.00
CA LEU A 184 11.12 5.37 -10.64
C LEU A 184 10.20 6.12 -11.62
N GLY A 185 10.18 7.46 -11.61
CA GLY A 185 9.40 8.28 -12.54
C GLY A 185 9.87 8.13 -13.99
N GLU A 186 11.11 7.70 -14.20
CA GLU A 186 11.70 7.43 -15.51
C GLU A 186 11.56 5.94 -15.92
N ASP A 187 11.03 5.09 -15.03
CA ASP A 187 10.90 3.65 -15.25
C ASP A 187 9.51 3.29 -15.80
N ILE A 188 9.46 2.83 -17.06
CA ILE A 188 8.22 2.47 -17.75
C ILE A 188 7.49 1.33 -17.02
N GLY A 189 8.22 0.36 -16.47
CA GLY A 189 7.66 -0.79 -15.78
C GLY A 189 6.93 -0.36 -14.49
N PHE A 190 7.56 0.51 -13.72
CA PHE A 190 6.93 1.12 -12.55
C PHE A 190 5.72 1.96 -12.94
N MET A 191 5.83 2.80 -13.97
CA MET A 191 4.75 3.70 -14.39
C MET A 191 3.49 2.95 -14.85
N ALA A 192 3.65 1.81 -15.51
CA ALA A 192 2.54 0.94 -15.91
C ALA A 192 1.81 0.29 -14.72
N LEU A 193 2.48 0.19 -13.57
CA LEU A 193 1.99 -0.43 -12.35
C LEU A 193 1.76 0.55 -11.21
N ASN A 194 1.87 1.86 -11.44
CA ASN A 194 1.78 2.86 -10.39
C ASN A 194 0.35 2.91 -9.81
N GLY A 195 0.16 2.38 -8.60
CA GLY A 195 -1.11 2.35 -7.87
C GLY A 195 -1.32 3.56 -6.96
N GLY A 196 -0.46 4.58 -7.03
CA GLY A 196 -0.43 5.64 -6.01
C GLY A 196 -1.68 6.52 -5.96
N GLU A 197 -2.34 6.78 -7.09
CA GLU A 197 -3.58 7.58 -7.09
C GLU A 197 -4.78 6.81 -6.54
N ASP A 198 -4.86 5.50 -6.83
CA ASP A 198 -5.88 4.63 -6.25
C ASP A 198 -5.69 4.51 -4.75
N GLU A 199 -4.43 4.38 -4.29
CA GLU A 199 -4.11 4.33 -2.86
C GLU A 199 -4.47 5.64 -2.16
N ARG A 200 -4.09 6.82 -2.69
CA ARG A 200 -4.55 8.10 -2.11
C ARG A 200 -6.07 8.24 -2.15
N SER A 201 -6.71 7.84 -3.23
CA SER A 201 -8.16 7.89 -3.37
C SER A 201 -8.90 7.06 -2.32
N ARG A 202 -8.32 5.91 -1.93
CA ARG A 202 -8.84 5.05 -0.84
C ARG A 202 -8.93 5.80 0.48
N TRP A 203 -7.93 6.64 0.78
CA TRP A 203 -7.82 7.35 2.06
C TRP A 203 -8.53 8.71 2.09
N ARG A 204 -8.92 9.24 0.93
CA ARG A 204 -9.55 10.57 0.76
C ARG A 204 -10.75 10.82 1.68
N ARG A 205 -11.60 9.81 1.92
CA ARG A 205 -12.78 9.96 2.79
C ARG A 205 -12.38 10.20 4.25
N LEU A 206 -11.43 9.43 4.76
CA LEU A 206 -10.95 9.56 6.14
C LEU A 206 -10.12 10.84 6.29
N TRP A 207 -9.32 11.18 5.29
CA TRP A 207 -8.51 12.39 5.25
C TRP A 207 -9.31 13.70 5.41
N ARG A 208 -10.52 13.74 4.86
CA ARG A 208 -11.43 14.90 4.95
C ARG A 208 -11.96 15.17 6.35
N GLN A 209 -11.79 14.24 7.27
CA GLN A 209 -12.15 14.48 8.67
C GLN A 209 -11.17 15.48 9.29
N GLU A 210 -11.64 16.18 10.33
CA GLU A 210 -10.80 17.11 11.07
C GLU A 210 -9.60 16.36 11.65
N PRO A 211 -8.37 16.91 11.51
CA PRO A 211 -7.21 16.33 12.13
C PRO A 211 -7.33 16.45 13.66
N ALA A 212 -6.75 15.49 14.37
CA ALA A 212 -6.69 15.49 15.82
C ALA A 212 -6.03 16.81 16.30
N PRO A 213 -6.58 17.46 17.34
CA PRO A 213 -6.15 18.79 17.75
C PRO A 213 -4.70 18.78 18.24
N GLY A 214 -3.99 19.90 18.02
CA GLY A 214 -2.61 20.09 18.50
C GLY A 214 -1.53 19.36 17.70
N LEU A 215 -1.89 18.78 16.54
CA LEU A 215 -0.92 18.23 15.60
C LEU A 215 -0.19 19.35 14.83
N HIS A 216 1.11 19.14 14.60
CA HIS A 216 1.96 20.05 13.87
C HIS A 216 1.57 20.08 12.38
N PRO A 217 1.50 21.25 11.72
CA PRO A 217 1.04 21.36 10.33
C PRO A 217 1.79 20.47 9.32
N ALA A 218 3.08 20.22 9.56
CA ALA A 218 3.90 19.33 8.73
C ALA A 218 3.39 17.86 8.70
N LEU A 219 2.64 17.42 9.72
CA LEU A 219 2.04 16.08 9.80
C LEU A 219 0.65 16.04 9.17
N THR A 220 0.08 17.19 8.80
CA THR A 220 -1.30 17.33 8.32
C THR A 220 -1.37 17.94 6.92
N GLY A 221 -0.34 17.72 6.09
CA GLY A 221 -0.19 18.29 4.74
C GLY A 221 -1.29 17.90 3.74
N ASP A 222 -1.02 17.99 2.44
CA ASP A 222 -1.98 17.52 1.43
C ASP A 222 -1.77 16.04 1.11
N LEU A 223 -2.86 15.26 1.12
CA LEU A 223 -2.87 13.86 0.74
C LEU A 223 -2.39 13.67 -0.71
N SER A 224 -2.76 14.59 -1.61
CA SER A 224 -2.43 14.47 -3.04
C SER A 224 -0.91 14.50 -3.31
N GLY A 225 -0.18 15.24 -2.47
CA GLY A 225 1.27 15.38 -2.54
C GLY A 225 2.06 14.28 -1.84
N LEU A 226 1.40 13.35 -1.15
CA LEU A 226 2.12 12.27 -0.46
C LEU A 226 2.68 11.26 -1.47
N PRO A 227 4.00 10.97 -1.43
CA PRO A 227 4.58 9.90 -2.20
C PRO A 227 4.01 8.57 -1.68
N THR A 228 3.89 7.61 -2.59
CA THR A 228 3.70 6.21 -2.26
C THR A 228 4.30 5.40 -3.38
N LEU A 229 4.79 4.23 -3.04
CA LEU A 229 5.40 3.28 -3.94
C LEU A 229 4.52 2.05 -4.15
N THR A 230 3.25 2.15 -3.75
CA THR A 230 2.22 1.15 -4.00
C THR A 230 2.14 0.81 -5.49
N LEU A 231 2.30 -0.47 -5.80
CA LEU A 231 2.14 -1.02 -7.13
C LEU A 231 0.78 -1.68 -7.26
N ALA A 232 0.13 -1.56 -8.40
CA ALA A 232 -1.13 -2.20 -8.68
C ALA A 232 -1.20 -2.69 -10.13
N CYS A 233 -1.78 -3.85 -10.34
CA CYS A 233 -2.17 -4.32 -11.66
C CYS A 233 -3.61 -4.82 -11.66
N THR A 234 -4.27 -4.67 -12.80
CA THR A 234 -5.61 -5.19 -13.02
C THR A 234 -5.63 -5.95 -14.33
N PHE A 235 -6.09 -7.19 -14.29
CA PHE A 235 -6.19 -8.03 -15.48
C PHE A 235 -7.49 -8.85 -15.47
N PRO A 236 -7.94 -9.38 -16.61
CA PRO A 236 -9.16 -10.17 -16.67
C PRO A 236 -9.07 -11.45 -15.84
N LEU A 237 -10.12 -11.78 -15.08
CA LEU A 237 -10.21 -13.08 -14.41
C LEU A 237 -10.16 -14.21 -15.46
N PRO A 238 -9.46 -15.34 -15.22
CA PRO A 238 -9.39 -16.43 -16.18
C PRO A 238 -10.78 -16.91 -16.61
N ALA A 239 -10.95 -17.19 -17.91
CA ALA A 239 -12.28 -17.45 -18.49
C ALA A 239 -13.01 -18.65 -17.86
N TYR A 240 -12.27 -19.65 -17.39
CA TYR A 240 -12.82 -20.82 -16.71
C TYR A 240 -13.34 -20.52 -15.30
N ARG A 241 -12.85 -19.46 -14.66
CA ARG A 241 -13.36 -18.96 -13.36
C ARG A 241 -14.51 -17.94 -13.52
N GLN A 242 -14.86 -17.56 -14.75
CA GLN A 242 -15.93 -16.61 -15.02
C GLN A 242 -17.24 -17.33 -15.38
N PRO A 243 -18.30 -17.23 -14.54
CA PRO A 243 -19.57 -17.86 -14.81
C PRO A 243 -20.13 -17.47 -16.18
N GLY A 244 -20.40 -18.49 -17.02
CA GLY A 244 -20.99 -18.31 -18.35
C GLY A 244 -20.09 -17.68 -19.43
N ARG A 245 -18.86 -17.22 -19.11
CA ARG A 245 -17.96 -16.63 -20.13
C ARG A 245 -17.50 -17.65 -21.16
N VAL A 246 -17.16 -18.86 -20.75
CA VAL A 246 -16.79 -19.95 -21.68
C VAL A 246 -17.91 -20.22 -22.68
N ARG A 247 -19.17 -20.29 -22.19
CA ARG A 247 -20.35 -20.43 -23.04
C ARG A 247 -20.50 -19.26 -24.01
N ARG A 248 -20.35 -18.01 -23.55
CA ARG A 248 -20.40 -16.81 -24.41
C ARG A 248 -19.29 -16.80 -25.46
N LEU A 249 -18.06 -17.15 -25.10
CA LEU A 249 -16.92 -17.23 -26.02
C LEU A 249 -17.14 -18.33 -27.08
N ARG A 250 -17.65 -19.50 -26.67
CA ARG A 250 -18.00 -20.59 -27.59
C ARG A 250 -19.09 -20.16 -28.57
N LEU A 251 -20.16 -19.51 -28.08
CA LEU A 251 -21.23 -18.98 -28.94
C LEU A 251 -20.72 -17.92 -29.92
N ASN A 252 -19.84 -17.02 -29.48
CA ASN A 252 -19.24 -16.00 -30.35
C ASN A 252 -18.31 -16.59 -31.41
N ARG A 253 -17.51 -17.62 -31.08
CA ARG A 253 -16.71 -18.36 -32.07
C ARG A 253 -17.60 -19.03 -33.12
N LEU A 254 -18.65 -19.73 -32.69
CA LEU A 254 -19.62 -20.39 -33.58
C LEU A 254 -20.33 -19.38 -34.51
N ARG A 255 -20.71 -18.21 -33.98
CA ARG A 255 -21.29 -17.12 -34.78
C ARG A 255 -20.30 -16.59 -35.82
N ARG A 256 -19.04 -16.33 -35.44
CA ARG A 256 -18.00 -15.86 -36.39
C ARG A 256 -17.73 -16.87 -37.50
N GLN A 257 -17.66 -18.16 -37.18
CA GLN A 257 -17.47 -19.22 -38.18
C GLN A 257 -18.64 -19.29 -39.18
N ARG A 258 -19.88 -19.18 -38.70
CA ARG A 258 -21.07 -19.12 -39.58
C ARG A 258 -21.05 -17.90 -40.50
N TRP A 259 -20.69 -16.73 -39.98
CA TRP A 259 -20.56 -15.50 -40.77
C TRP A 259 -19.46 -15.58 -41.83
N GLN A 260 -18.32 -16.18 -41.50
CA GLN A 260 -17.23 -16.41 -42.47
C GLN A 260 -17.60 -17.47 -43.53
N GLY A 261 -18.32 -18.52 -43.15
CA GLY A 261 -18.85 -19.52 -44.08
C GLY A 261 -19.87 -18.92 -45.07
N HIS A 262 -20.79 -18.08 -44.59
CA HIS A 262 -21.73 -17.37 -45.47
C HIS A 262 -21.07 -16.37 -46.42
N ARG A 263 -19.97 -15.71 -46.01
CA ARG A 263 -19.18 -14.85 -46.91
C ARG A 263 -18.45 -15.64 -48.00
N ARG A 264 -17.95 -16.83 -47.70
CA ARG A 264 -17.28 -17.70 -48.70
C ARG A 264 -18.25 -18.26 -49.75
N HIS A 265 -19.49 -18.56 -49.36
CA HIS A 265 -20.52 -19.05 -50.29
C HIS A 265 -21.21 -17.95 -51.13
N ARG A 266 -21.04 -16.67 -50.80
CA ARG A 266 -21.58 -15.54 -51.58
C ARG A 266 -20.61 -14.98 -52.64
N ASN A 267 -19.36 -15.44 -52.64
CA ASN A 267 -18.31 -15.01 -53.57
C ASN A 267 -17.89 -16.14 -54.56
N LEU A 268 -18.73 -17.16 -54.69
CA LEU A 268 -18.72 -18.17 -55.75
C LEU A 268 -19.96 -17.94 -56.60
#